data_AF-A0A3C0DJB7-F1
#
_entry.id   AF-A0A3C0DJB7-F1
#
_cell.length_a   1.000
_cell.length_b   1.000
_cell.length_c   1.000
_cell.angle_alpha   90.00
_cell.angle_beta   90.00
_cell.angle_gamma   90.00
#
_symmetry.space_group_name_H-M   'P 1'
#
loop_
_entity.id
_entity.type
_entity.pdbx_description
1 polymer ?
#
loop_
_entity_poly.entity_id
_entity_poly.type
_entity_poly.pdbx_seq_one_letter_code
_entity_poly.pdbx_strand_id
1 'polypeptide(L)'
;PEKALEIINSLQCIFPVMDPGSDALDCLAEVIADKPCIGGGVFDAWLVAQMKQLGVNRVCTYNPDDFLGIKGIQPVTPEDILD
;
A
#
# COMPACT_ATOMS: atom_id res chain seq x y z
N PRO A 1 -4.04 6.44 -24.11
CA PRO A 1 -4.08 5.04 -23.63
C PRO A 1 -2.74 4.30 -23.85
N GLU A 2 -2.26 4.26 -25.10
CA GLU A 2 -1.01 3.57 -25.47
C GLU A 2 0.23 4.11 -24.73
N LYS A 3 0.45 5.43 -24.76
CA LYS A 3 1.54 6.07 -24.00
C LYS A 3 1.50 5.81 -22.50
N ALA A 4 0.31 5.68 -21.91
CA ALA A 4 0.18 5.38 -20.48
C ALA A 4 0.62 3.95 -20.17
N LEU A 5 0.28 2.98 -21.04
CA LEU A 5 0.72 1.60 -20.94
C LEU A 5 2.24 1.47 -21.09
N GLU A 6 2.87 2.24 -22.00
CA GLU A 6 4.32 2.26 -22.16
C GLU A 6 5.05 2.71 -20.87
N ILE A 7 4.52 3.75 -20.22
CA ILE A 7 5.06 4.25 -18.94
C ILE A 7 4.87 3.19 -17.85
N ILE A 8 3.68 2.58 -17.73
CA ILE A 8 3.42 1.52 -16.75
C ILE A 8 4.40 0.35 -16.94
N ASN A 9 4.58 -0.12 -18.17
CA ASN A 9 5.51 -1.20 -18.47
C ASN A 9 6.94 -0.84 -18.08
N SER A 10 7.35 0.40 -18.35
CA SER A 10 8.69 0.90 -17.97
C SER A 10 8.87 0.93 -16.45
N LEU A 11 7.85 1.37 -15.71
CA LEU A 11 7.87 1.36 -14.24
C LEU A 11 7.94 -0.06 -13.67
N GLN A 12 7.20 -1.00 -14.25
CA GLN A 12 7.22 -2.41 -13.84
C GLN A 12 8.58 -3.09 -14.08
N CYS A 13 9.39 -2.61 -15.03
CA CYS A 13 10.75 -3.09 -15.22
C CYS A 13 11.73 -2.62 -14.14
N ILE A 14 11.41 -1.51 -13.46
CA ILE A 14 12.29 -0.88 -12.45
C ILE A 14 11.85 -1.29 -11.04
N PHE A 15 10.54 -1.31 -10.79
CA PHE A 15 9.96 -1.60 -9.49
C PHE A 15 9.41 -3.03 -9.48
N PRO A 16 9.84 -3.88 -8.53
CA PRO A 16 9.26 -5.21 -8.38
C PRO A 16 7.78 -5.08 -8.02
N VAL A 17 6.92 -5.71 -8.82
CA VAL A 17 5.50 -5.86 -8.51
C VAL A 17 5.34 -7.09 -7.64
N MET A 18 4.82 -6.90 -6.44
CA MET A 18 4.63 -7.98 -5.48
C MET A 18 3.18 -8.42 -5.52
N ASP A 19 2.94 -9.70 -5.81
CA ASP A 19 1.61 -10.28 -5.72
C ASP A 19 1.29 -10.66 -4.26
N PRO A 20 0.06 -10.41 -3.80
CA PRO A 20 -0.33 -10.81 -2.46
C PRO A 20 -0.45 -12.32 -2.33
N GLY A 21 0.03 -12.84 -1.20
CA GLY A 21 -0.13 -14.24 -0.82
C GLY A 21 -1.55 -14.57 -0.33
N SER A 22 -1.81 -15.86 -0.09
CA SER A 22 -3.10 -16.36 0.43
C SER A 22 -3.51 -15.68 1.74
N ASP A 23 -2.54 -15.32 2.56
CA ASP A 23 -2.76 -14.85 3.93
C ASP A 23 -3.04 -13.34 3.99
N ALA A 24 -3.00 -12.64 2.83
CA ALA A 24 -3.27 -11.20 2.77
C ALA A 24 -4.71 -10.86 3.18
N LEU A 25 -5.67 -11.78 2.98
CA LEU A 25 -7.05 -11.59 3.42
C LEU A 25 -7.19 -11.65 4.94
N ASP A 26 -6.39 -12.48 5.61
CA ASP A 26 -6.36 -12.52 7.08
C ASP A 26 -5.78 -11.21 7.62
N CYS A 27 -4.70 -10.70 7.01
CA CYS A 27 -4.18 -9.37 7.32
C CYS A 27 -5.21 -8.25 7.07
N LEU A 28 -6.06 -8.37 6.04
CA LEU A 28 -7.11 -7.39 5.76
C LEU A 28 -8.17 -7.38 6.86
N ALA A 29 -8.58 -8.55 7.35
CA ALA A 29 -9.52 -8.64 8.46
C ALA A 29 -8.97 -7.94 9.72
N GLU A 30 -7.68 -8.13 10.03
CA GLU A 30 -7.02 -7.41 11.14
C GLU A 30 -7.01 -5.89 10.93
N VAL A 31 -6.67 -5.43 9.72
CA VAL A 31 -6.61 -3.99 9.39
C VAL A 31 -7.98 -3.34 9.54
N ILE A 32 -9.03 -3.96 9.02
CA ILE A 32 -10.40 -3.43 9.11
C ILE A 32 -10.93 -3.47 10.55
N ALA A 33 -10.54 -4.49 11.33
CA ALA A 33 -10.89 -4.57 12.75
C ALA A 33 -10.27 -3.41 13.56
N ASP A 34 -9.02 -3.04 13.26
CA ASP A 34 -8.32 -1.93 13.91
C ASP A 34 -8.82 -0.55 13.45
N LYS A 35 -9.07 -0.38 12.14
CA LYS A 35 -9.53 0.88 11.54
C LYS A 35 -10.63 0.58 10.51
N PRO A 36 -11.91 0.59 10.91
CA PRO A 36 -13.01 0.36 9.99
C PRO A 36 -13.00 1.36 8.83
N CYS A 37 -13.16 0.85 7.61
CA CYS A 37 -13.17 1.65 6.39
C CYS A 37 -14.40 1.34 5.54
N ILE A 38 -14.87 2.33 4.77
CA ILE A 38 -15.96 2.19 3.80
C ILE A 38 -15.59 2.86 2.48
N GLY A 39 -16.20 2.42 1.37
CA GLY A 39 -15.99 3.01 0.05
C GLY A 39 -14.53 2.94 -0.41
N GLY A 40 -13.97 4.09 -0.82
CA GLY A 40 -12.61 4.17 -1.36
C GLY A 40 -11.51 3.71 -0.39
N GLY A 41 -11.71 3.86 0.92
CA GLY A 41 -10.71 3.47 1.94
C GLY A 41 -10.46 1.95 2.00
N VAL A 42 -11.31 1.13 1.38
CA VAL A 42 -11.08 -0.32 1.26
C VAL A 42 -9.82 -0.62 0.46
N PHE A 43 -9.47 0.20 -0.54
CA PHE A 43 -8.26 0.00 -1.32
C PHE A 43 -6.99 0.29 -0.53
N ASP A 44 -7.00 1.32 0.32
CA ASP A 44 -5.88 1.62 1.22
C ASP A 44 -5.72 0.54 2.29
N ALA A 45 -6.84 0.07 2.85
CA ALA A 45 -6.84 -1.06 3.78
C ALA A 45 -6.29 -2.33 3.12
N TRP A 46 -6.68 -2.58 1.87
CA TRP A 46 -6.14 -3.69 1.08
C TRP A 46 -4.65 -3.53 0.79
N LEU A 47 -4.19 -2.34 0.41
CA LEU A 47 -2.76 -2.07 0.24
C LEU A 47 -1.98 -2.38 1.52
N VAL A 48 -2.46 -1.91 2.67
CA VAL A 48 -1.84 -2.17 3.97
C VAL A 48 -1.83 -3.65 4.33
N ALA A 49 -2.90 -4.38 4.05
CA ALA A 49 -2.95 -5.81 4.32
C ALA A 49 -1.85 -6.58 3.56
N GLN A 50 -1.66 -6.25 2.28
CA GLN A 50 -0.61 -6.82 1.46
C GLN A 50 0.78 -6.43 1.98
N MET A 51 0.96 -5.17 2.38
CA MET A 51 2.21 -4.71 3.00
C MET A 51 2.55 -5.52 4.26
N LYS A 52 1.57 -5.69 5.17
CA LYS A 52 1.75 -6.50 6.39
C LYS A 52 2.13 -7.93 6.07
N GLN A 53 1.42 -8.57 5.13
CA GLN A 53 1.70 -9.94 4.71
C GLN A 53 3.10 -10.09 4.10
N LEU A 54 3.59 -9.07 3.39
CA LEU A 54 4.93 -9.04 2.80
C LEU A 54 6.02 -8.53 3.76
N GLY A 55 5.68 -8.19 5.01
CA GLY A 55 6.62 -7.63 5.99
C GLY A 55 7.08 -6.21 5.67
N VAL A 56 6.36 -5.48 4.82
CA VAL A 56 6.61 -4.07 4.49
C VAL A 56 5.89 -3.19 5.51
N ASN A 57 6.63 -2.28 6.14
CA ASN A 57 6.10 -1.41 7.20
C ASN A 57 6.09 0.08 6.83
N ARG A 58 6.65 0.47 5.68
CA ARG A 58 6.70 1.87 5.22
C ARG A 58 5.89 2.04 3.94
N VAL A 59 4.89 2.92 3.96
CA VAL A 59 4.14 3.32 2.75
C VAL A 59 4.65 4.68 2.29
N CYS A 60 5.12 4.75 1.04
CA CYS A 60 5.48 6.01 0.40
C CYS A 60 4.23 6.63 -0.22
N THR A 61 3.79 7.79 0.26
CA THR A 61 2.53 8.41 -0.16
C THR A 61 2.56 9.94 -0.02
N TYR A 62 1.78 10.64 -0.85
CA TYR A 62 1.49 12.07 -0.68
C TYR A 62 0.32 12.34 0.28
N ASN A 63 -0.40 11.30 0.71
CA ASN A 63 -1.51 11.40 1.66
C ASN A 63 -1.20 10.59 2.94
N PRO A 64 -0.25 11.04 3.78
CA PRO A 64 0.15 10.29 4.97
C PRO A 64 -1.02 10.09 5.96
N ASP A 65 -1.95 11.05 6.01
CA ASP A 65 -3.09 11.06 6.93
C ASP A 65 -4.04 9.86 6.72
N ASP A 66 -4.14 9.34 5.51
CA ASP A 66 -4.98 8.18 5.19
C ASP A 66 -4.50 6.91 5.93
N PHE A 67 -3.19 6.84 6.20
CA PHE A 67 -2.53 5.70 6.84
C PHE A 67 -2.23 5.92 8.33
N LEU A 68 -2.43 7.15 8.84
CA LEU A 68 -2.25 7.44 10.26
C LEU A 68 -3.17 6.56 11.13
N GLY A 69 -2.60 6.07 12.23
CA GLY A 69 -3.29 5.22 13.20
C GLY A 69 -3.35 3.73 12.83
N ILE A 70 -2.90 3.32 11.63
CA ILE A 70 -2.85 1.90 11.29
C ILE A 70 -1.61 1.26 11.92
N LYS A 71 -1.83 0.29 12.82
CA LYS A 71 -0.76 -0.35 13.57
C LYS A 71 0.24 -1.07 12.65
N GLY A 72 1.52 -0.78 12.84
CA GLY A 72 2.62 -1.40 12.11
C GLY A 72 2.92 -0.79 10.75
N ILE A 73 2.22 0.29 10.38
CA ILE A 73 2.47 1.04 9.15
C ILE A 73 2.98 2.43 9.49
N GLN A 74 4.04 2.83 8.80
CA GLN A 74 4.63 4.15 8.85
C GLN A 74 4.45 4.83 7.49
N PRO A 75 3.55 5.82 7.37
CA PRO A 75 3.53 6.67 6.20
C PRO A 75 4.77 7.55 6.15
N VAL A 76 5.36 7.67 4.96
CA VAL A 76 6.47 8.57 4.63
C VAL A 76 6.18 9.23 3.29
N THR A 77 6.63 10.46 3.10
CA THR A 77 6.53 11.13 1.79
C THR A 77 7.70 10.74 0.89
N PRO A 78 7.61 10.97 -0.43
CA PRO A 78 8.77 10.83 -1.31
C PRO A 78 9.96 11.70 -0.89
N GLU A 79 9.70 12.91 -0.39
CA GLU A 79 10.72 13.82 0.14
C GLU A 79 11.46 13.18 1.33
N ASP A 80 10.75 12.49 2.24
CA ASP A 80 11.36 11.77 3.37
C ASP A 80 12.30 10.61 2.94
N ILE A 81 12.25 10.17 1.68
CA ILE A 81 13.06 9.06 1.16
C ILE A 81 14.22 9.54 0.28
N LEU A 82 14.00 10.63 -0.46
CA LEU A 82 14.93 11.12 -1.49
C LEU A 82 15.94 12.15 -0.96
N ASP A 83 15.72 12.70 0.23
CA ASP A 83 16.69 13.50 1.00
C ASP A 83 17.78 12.62 1.65
#